data_AF-A0A8C7XJR6-F1
#
_entry.id   AF-A0A8C7XJR6-F1
#
_cell.length_a   1.000
_cell.length_b   1.000
_cell.length_c   1.000
_cell.angle_alpha   90.00
_cell.angle_beta   90.00
_cell.angle_gamma   90.00
#
_symmetry.space_group_name_H-M   'P 1'
#
loop_
_entity.id
_entity.type
_entity.pdbx_description
1 polymer ?
#
loop_
_entity_poly.entity_id
_entity_poly.type
_entity_poly.pdbx_seq_one_letter_code
_entity_poly.pdbx_strand_id
1 'polypeptide(L)'
;MTSFLRVISSEEGELYLLDCMAYLMLFMAVCTLVSLRFENVPYGRYASSKYGFPVNVKLAWCVQELPSLLIPLYLTVSATSVKTSVLPNQLLIAMFVCHYIQRAIIYPFLIRGGKATPFVSFALALLFCLYNGYMQVRYLSHYADYPPHWVTHPLFILGSVLWLVGWLLNLHSDHILRNLRKPGETGYKIPRGTLFQMLLSVFLSCVFCGKKVFRGSIPQI
;
A
#
# COMPACT_ATOMS: atom_id res chain seq x y z
N MET A 1 19.28 28.55 3.67
CA MET A 1 18.78 27.52 2.73
C MET A 1 19.72 26.31 2.61
N THR A 2 21.04 26.48 2.69
CA THR A 2 22.06 25.42 2.64
C THR A 2 22.10 24.50 3.88
N SER A 3 21.80 25.03 5.08
CA SER A 3 21.76 24.24 6.32
C SER A 3 20.57 23.26 6.39
N PHE A 4 19.40 23.66 5.89
CA PHE A 4 18.19 22.84 5.93
C PHE A 4 18.29 21.63 4.99
N LEU A 5 18.83 21.84 3.78
CA LEU A 5 19.09 20.75 2.83
C LEU A 5 20.17 19.79 3.35
N ARG A 6 21.21 20.28 4.02
CA ARG A 6 22.21 19.41 4.69
C ARG A 6 21.62 18.59 5.83
N VAL A 7 20.71 19.15 6.62
CA VAL A 7 20.03 18.42 7.69
C VAL A 7 19.14 17.32 7.09
N ILE A 8 18.39 17.60 6.02
CA ILE A 8 17.59 16.57 5.32
C ILE A 8 18.47 15.50 4.67
N SER A 9 19.66 15.87 4.16
CA SER A 9 20.60 14.92 3.56
C SER A 9 21.42 14.11 4.57
N SER A 10 21.28 14.37 5.87
CA SER A 10 21.89 13.52 6.91
C SER A 10 21.03 12.28 7.17
N GLU A 11 21.64 11.16 7.55
CA GLU A 11 20.90 9.92 7.83
C GLU A 11 19.83 10.11 8.94
N GLU A 12 20.14 10.91 9.95
CA GLU A 12 19.22 11.26 11.04
C GLU A 12 18.04 12.13 10.55
N GLY A 13 18.32 13.10 9.69
CA GLY A 13 17.28 13.96 9.12
C GLY A 13 16.35 13.21 8.17
N GLU A 14 16.86 12.26 7.40
CA GLU A 14 16.04 11.39 6.57
C GLU A 14 15.18 10.44 7.42
N LEU A 15 15.73 9.88 8.51
CA LEU A 15 14.94 9.07 9.44
C LEU A 15 13.82 9.89 10.10
N TYR A 16 14.11 11.13 10.50
CA TYR A 16 13.11 12.06 11.01
C TYR A 16 12.03 12.39 9.97
N LEU A 17 12.42 12.56 8.70
CA LEU A 17 11.47 12.76 7.60
C LEU A 17 10.56 11.53 7.44
N LEU A 18 11.12 10.32 7.40
CA LEU A 18 10.34 9.08 7.32
C LEU A 18 9.37 8.93 8.50
N ASP A 19 9.77 9.37 9.69
CA ASP A 19 8.92 9.40 10.86
C ASP A 19 7.76 10.39 10.74
N CYS A 20 8.04 11.61 10.29
CA CYS A 20 7.01 12.60 9.97
C CYS A 20 6.05 12.06 8.91
N MET A 21 6.58 11.34 7.93
CA MET A 21 5.77 10.73 6.89
C MET A 21 4.83 9.66 7.46
N ALA A 22 5.35 8.78 8.32
CA ALA A 22 4.53 7.75 8.95
C ALA A 22 3.40 8.35 9.81
N TYR A 23 3.68 9.40 10.58
CA TYR A 23 2.65 10.09 11.38
C TYR A 23 1.61 10.79 10.51
N LEU A 24 2.04 11.45 9.42
CA LEU A 24 1.12 12.07 8.48
C LEU A 24 0.24 11.01 7.80
N MET A 25 0.77 9.85 7.43
CA MET A 25 -0.01 8.75 6.87
C MET A 25 -1.08 8.26 7.86
N LEU A 26 -0.72 8.11 9.14
CA LEU A 26 -1.68 7.73 10.18
C LEU A 26 -2.78 8.79 10.35
N PHE A 27 -2.41 10.07 10.39
CA PHE A 27 -3.37 11.17 10.46
C PHE A 27 -4.31 11.18 9.25
N MET A 28 -3.78 11.05 8.04
CA MET A 28 -4.58 10.98 6.81
C MET A 28 -5.50 9.76 6.79
N ALA A 29 -5.07 8.62 7.33
CA ALA A 29 -5.92 7.44 7.47
C ALA A 29 -7.13 7.69 8.40
N VAL A 30 -6.91 8.36 9.54
CA VAL A 30 -7.98 8.76 10.47
C VAL A 30 -8.94 9.76 9.80
N CYS A 31 -8.41 10.81 9.15
CA CYS A 31 -9.22 11.78 8.41
C CYS A 31 -10.03 11.13 7.28
N THR A 32 -9.45 10.17 6.58
CA THR A 32 -10.14 9.40 5.55
C THR A 32 -11.25 8.55 6.16
N LEU A 33 -10.97 7.81 7.24
CA LEU A 33 -11.98 7.00 7.94
C LEU A 33 -13.20 7.84 8.35
N VAL A 34 -12.96 9.04 8.89
CA VAL A 34 -14.03 9.98 9.30
C VAL A 34 -14.78 10.49 8.06
N SER A 35 -14.07 10.98 7.03
CA SER A 35 -14.68 11.49 5.80
C SER A 35 -15.55 10.46 5.08
N LEU A 36 -15.13 9.19 5.07
CA LEU A 36 -15.86 8.08 4.46
C LEU A 36 -17.19 7.75 5.15
N ARG A 37 -17.44 8.28 6.36
CA ARG A 37 -18.74 8.18 7.03
C ARG A 37 -19.78 9.13 6.46
N PHE A 38 -19.34 10.21 5.82
CA PHE A 38 -20.19 11.29 5.33
C PHE A 38 -20.32 11.28 3.80
N GLU A 39 -19.24 10.96 3.09
CA GLU A 39 -19.22 10.91 1.63
C GLU A 39 -18.69 9.57 1.12
N ASN A 40 -19.30 9.06 0.04
CA ASN A 40 -18.75 7.93 -0.70
C ASN A 40 -17.55 8.39 -1.53
N VAL A 41 -16.50 7.56 -1.63
CA VAL A 41 -15.35 7.87 -2.49
C VAL A 41 -15.81 8.02 -3.93
N PRO A 42 -15.49 9.12 -4.63
CA PRO A 42 -15.96 9.39 -5.97
C PRO A 42 -15.22 8.55 -7.02
N TYR A 43 -15.32 7.22 -6.95
CA TYR A 43 -14.81 6.29 -7.96
C TYR A 43 -15.76 5.11 -8.17
N GLY A 44 -15.59 4.38 -9.26
CA GLY A 44 -16.34 3.16 -9.55
C GLY A 44 -17.86 3.42 -9.64
N ARG A 45 -18.65 2.85 -8.72
CA ARG A 45 -20.11 3.04 -8.68
C ARG A 45 -20.48 4.51 -8.48
N TYR A 46 -19.73 5.20 -7.62
CA TYR A 46 -19.97 6.59 -7.20
C TYR A 46 -19.14 7.60 -8.01
N ALA A 47 -18.57 7.19 -9.15
CA ALA A 47 -17.84 8.09 -10.03
C ALA A 47 -18.75 9.26 -10.46
N SER A 48 -18.25 10.48 -10.26
CA SER A 48 -18.91 11.74 -10.58
C SER A 48 -17.89 12.73 -11.15
N SER A 49 -18.31 13.55 -12.12
CA SER A 49 -17.49 14.61 -12.72
C SER A 49 -17.19 15.76 -11.76
N LYS A 50 -17.84 15.81 -10.57
CA LYS A 50 -17.59 16.82 -9.53
C LYS A 50 -16.12 16.89 -9.11
N TYR A 51 -15.40 15.77 -9.18
CA TYR A 51 -14.00 15.65 -8.71
C TYR A 51 -13.00 15.57 -9.87
N GLY A 52 -13.26 16.31 -10.95
CA GLY A 52 -12.37 16.47 -12.10
C GLY A 52 -12.79 15.69 -13.35
N PHE A 53 -12.00 15.85 -14.41
CA PHE A 53 -12.26 15.23 -15.71
C PHE A 53 -12.12 13.70 -15.63
N PRO A 54 -12.85 12.95 -16.48
CA PRO A 54 -12.80 11.49 -16.48
C PRO A 54 -11.47 10.97 -17.05
N VAL A 55 -10.80 10.10 -16.29
CA VAL A 55 -9.61 9.34 -16.73
C VAL A 55 -10.03 7.91 -17.06
N ASN A 56 -9.49 7.35 -18.15
CA ASN A 56 -9.74 5.95 -18.51
C ASN A 56 -9.40 5.03 -17.33
N VAL A 57 -10.34 4.14 -16.96
CA VAL A 57 -10.21 3.31 -15.75
C VAL A 57 -8.97 2.40 -15.79
N LYS A 58 -8.64 1.79 -16.92
CA LYS A 58 -7.48 0.90 -17.03
C LYS A 58 -6.17 1.70 -16.90
N LEU A 59 -6.11 2.86 -17.54
CA LEU A 59 -4.96 3.75 -17.45
C LEU A 59 -4.80 4.28 -16.02
N ALA A 60 -5.88 4.72 -15.39
CA ALA A 60 -5.84 5.23 -14.01
C ALA A 60 -5.28 4.17 -13.06
N TRP A 61 -5.81 2.94 -13.09
CA TRP A 61 -5.37 1.84 -12.24
C TRP A 61 -3.94 1.37 -12.54
N CYS A 62 -3.53 1.37 -13.81
CA CYS A 62 -2.15 1.04 -14.18
C CYS A 62 -1.19 2.11 -13.64
N VAL A 63 -1.43 3.38 -13.93
CA VAL A 63 -0.50 4.47 -13.61
C VAL A 63 -0.47 4.79 -12.13
N GLN A 64 -1.61 4.78 -11.42
CA GLN A 64 -1.66 5.21 -10.02
C GLN A 64 -0.88 4.27 -9.09
N GLU A 65 -0.85 2.97 -9.35
CA GLU A 65 -0.24 1.96 -8.48
C GLU A 65 1.25 1.71 -8.82
N LEU A 66 1.67 2.02 -10.06
CA LEU A 66 3.04 1.79 -10.55
C LEU A 66 4.15 2.38 -9.68
N PRO A 67 4.04 3.59 -9.09
CA PRO A 67 5.07 4.13 -8.22
C PRO A 67 5.37 3.24 -7.00
N SER A 68 4.35 2.59 -6.42
CA SER A 68 4.52 1.62 -5.34
C SER A 68 5.12 0.29 -5.79
N LEU A 69 5.44 0.11 -7.06
CA LEU A 69 6.26 -1.00 -7.54
C LEU A 69 7.66 -0.52 -7.94
N LEU A 70 7.72 0.51 -8.78
CA LEU A 70 8.97 0.98 -9.38
C LEU A 70 9.92 1.61 -8.37
N ILE A 71 9.40 2.42 -7.43
CA ILE A 71 10.23 3.06 -6.40
C ILE A 71 10.85 2.01 -5.47
N PRO A 72 10.08 1.08 -4.89
CA PRO A 72 10.64 -0.05 -4.14
C PRO A 72 11.73 -0.84 -4.87
N LEU A 73 11.50 -1.19 -6.14
CA LEU A 73 12.47 -1.94 -6.93
C LEU A 73 13.76 -1.13 -7.13
N TYR A 74 13.62 0.13 -7.50
CA TYR A 74 14.75 1.05 -7.64
C TYR A 74 15.53 1.18 -6.33
N LEU A 75 14.85 1.46 -5.20
CA LEU A 75 15.46 1.59 -3.88
C LEU A 75 16.13 0.29 -3.41
N THR A 76 15.59 -0.87 -3.74
CA THR A 76 16.17 -2.16 -3.35
C THR A 76 17.43 -2.46 -4.15
N VAL A 77 17.45 -2.18 -5.46
CA VAL A 77 18.61 -2.43 -6.33
C VAL A 77 19.71 -1.39 -6.13
N SER A 78 19.36 -0.13 -5.85
CA SER A 78 20.32 0.95 -5.60
C SER A 78 20.85 1.00 -4.17
N ALA A 79 20.23 0.27 -3.23
CA ALA A 79 20.68 0.24 -1.85
C ALA A 79 21.95 -0.61 -1.69
N THR A 80 23.06 0.06 -1.38
CA THR A 80 24.32 -0.58 -0.97
C THR A 80 24.34 -0.98 0.52
N SER A 81 23.25 -0.73 1.24
CA SER A 81 23.18 -0.98 2.69
C SER A 81 23.19 -2.48 3.00
N VAL A 82 23.93 -2.89 4.03
CA VAL A 82 23.90 -4.27 4.56
C VAL A 82 22.48 -4.69 4.96
N LYS A 83 21.60 -3.74 5.30
CA LYS A 83 20.22 -4.01 5.71
C LYS A 83 19.39 -4.70 4.62
N THR A 84 19.64 -4.47 3.33
CA THR A 84 18.96 -5.20 2.23
C THR A 84 19.40 -6.65 2.09
N SER A 85 20.50 -7.03 2.73
CA SER A 85 21.03 -8.40 2.73
C SER A 85 20.50 -9.24 3.90
N VAL A 86 19.74 -8.64 4.82
CA VAL A 86 19.20 -9.31 6.01
C VAL A 86 17.84 -9.94 5.69
N LEU A 87 17.68 -11.23 6.02
CA LEU A 87 16.52 -12.04 5.61
C LEU A 87 15.15 -11.45 5.98
N PRO A 88 14.88 -10.96 7.21
CA PRO A 88 13.63 -10.28 7.54
C PRO A 88 13.28 -9.13 6.59
N ASN A 89 14.25 -8.28 6.23
CA ASN A 89 14.04 -7.13 5.36
C ASN A 89 13.73 -7.59 3.94
N GLN A 90 14.47 -8.59 3.44
CA GLN A 90 14.24 -9.19 2.13
C GLN A 90 12.83 -9.78 2.02
N LEU A 91 12.37 -10.52 3.03
CA LEU A 91 11.02 -11.09 3.05
C LEU A 91 9.95 -10.00 3.03
N LEU A 92 10.08 -8.96 3.86
CA LEU A 92 9.11 -7.87 3.92
C LEU A 92 9.07 -7.04 2.63
N ILE A 93 10.22 -6.77 2.02
CA ILE A 93 10.31 -6.10 0.72
C ILE A 93 9.70 -7.00 -0.37
N ALA A 94 9.99 -8.31 -0.36
CA ALA A 94 9.44 -9.26 -1.32
C ALA A 94 7.92 -9.36 -1.22
N MET A 95 7.36 -9.38 0.00
CA MET A 95 5.91 -9.32 0.23
C MET A 95 5.32 -8.03 -0.34
N PHE A 96 5.95 -6.87 -0.11
CA PHE A 96 5.50 -5.59 -0.66
C PHE A 96 5.50 -5.60 -2.20
N VAL A 97 6.62 -6.00 -2.80
CA VAL A 97 6.79 -6.06 -4.26
C VAL A 97 5.81 -7.07 -4.88
N CYS A 98 5.65 -8.26 -4.29
CA CYS A 98 4.71 -9.28 -4.76
C CYS A 98 3.27 -8.75 -4.79
N HIS A 99 2.86 -8.05 -3.73
CA HIS A 99 1.55 -7.40 -3.67
C HIS A 99 1.39 -6.39 -4.82
N TYR A 100 2.36 -5.50 -5.04
CA TYR A 100 2.26 -4.46 -6.05
C TYR A 100 2.51 -4.96 -7.49
N ILE A 101 3.19 -6.09 -7.72
CA ILE A 101 3.19 -6.77 -9.02
C ILE A 101 1.76 -7.17 -9.38
N GLN A 102 1.04 -7.76 -8.42
CA GLN A 102 -0.35 -8.14 -8.63
C GLN A 102 -1.23 -6.91 -8.89
N ARG A 103 -1.09 -5.85 -8.09
CA ARG A 103 -1.98 -4.67 -8.15
C ARG A 103 -1.67 -3.70 -9.28
N ALA A 104 -0.39 -3.44 -9.58
CA ALA A 104 0.02 -2.46 -10.58
C ALA A 104 0.16 -3.06 -11.98
N ILE A 105 0.57 -4.34 -12.08
CA ILE A 105 0.78 -5.00 -13.37
C ILE A 105 -0.41 -5.89 -13.70
N ILE A 106 -0.68 -6.92 -12.89
CA ILE A 106 -1.65 -7.97 -13.28
C ILE A 106 -3.10 -7.45 -13.25
N TYR A 107 -3.49 -6.75 -12.19
CA TYR A 107 -4.87 -6.34 -11.96
C TYR A 107 -5.42 -5.42 -13.06
N PRO A 108 -4.72 -4.38 -13.53
CA PRO A 108 -5.23 -3.48 -14.57
C PRO A 108 -5.55 -4.18 -15.89
N PHE A 109 -4.79 -5.21 -16.29
CA PHE A 109 -5.08 -6.03 -17.48
C PHE A 109 -6.33 -6.90 -17.30
N LEU A 110 -6.68 -7.24 -16.07
CA LEU A 110 -7.85 -8.06 -15.74
C LEU A 110 -9.12 -7.24 -15.51
N ILE A 111 -9.05 -5.90 -15.49
CA ILE A 111 -10.23 -5.03 -15.33
C ILE A 111 -11.19 -5.21 -16.51
N ARG A 112 -12.44 -5.57 -16.20
CA ARG A 112 -13.55 -5.71 -17.16
C ARG A 112 -14.56 -4.57 -17.01
N GLY A 113 -14.54 -3.65 -17.99
CA GLY A 113 -15.39 -2.46 -18.01
C GLY A 113 -15.16 -1.56 -16.79
N GLY A 114 -16.05 -0.59 -16.59
CA GLY A 114 -16.02 0.33 -15.45
C GLY A 114 -16.23 1.78 -15.88
N LYS A 115 -16.80 2.58 -14.98
CA LYS A 115 -16.89 4.04 -15.17
C LYS A 115 -15.49 4.63 -15.12
N ALA A 116 -15.29 5.72 -15.85
CA ALA A 116 -14.06 6.50 -15.77
C ALA A 116 -13.79 6.97 -14.33
N THR A 117 -12.52 7.02 -13.96
CA THR A 117 -12.09 7.50 -12.64
C THR A 117 -11.93 9.02 -12.68
N PRO A 118 -12.52 9.78 -11.74
CA PRO A 118 -12.28 11.22 -11.68
C PRO A 118 -10.81 11.56 -11.42
N PHE A 119 -10.29 12.57 -12.11
CA PHE A 119 -8.87 12.94 -12.06
C PHE A 119 -8.33 13.17 -10.64
N VAL A 120 -9.09 13.83 -9.76
CA VAL A 120 -8.63 14.09 -8.38
C VAL A 120 -8.43 12.80 -7.60
N SER A 121 -9.32 11.81 -7.75
CA SER A 121 -9.16 10.50 -7.10
C SER A 121 -7.94 9.76 -7.61
N PHE A 122 -7.72 9.80 -8.93
CA PHE A 122 -6.53 9.23 -9.57
C PHE A 122 -5.24 9.90 -9.06
N ALA A 123 -5.19 11.23 -9.01
CA ALA A 123 -4.02 11.99 -8.58
C ALA A 123 -3.69 11.72 -7.10
N LEU A 124 -4.70 11.67 -6.22
CA LEU A 124 -4.50 11.33 -4.80
C LEU A 124 -3.97 9.90 -4.63
N ALA A 125 -4.49 8.93 -5.40
CA ALA A 125 -4.00 7.56 -5.38
C ALA A 125 -2.54 7.45 -5.86
N LEU A 126 -2.19 8.17 -6.93
CA LEU A 126 -0.83 8.24 -7.44
C LEU A 126 0.15 8.83 -6.40
N LEU A 127 -0.22 9.95 -5.78
CA LEU A 127 0.57 10.58 -4.73
C LEU A 127 0.73 9.66 -3.51
N PHE A 128 -0.35 9.01 -3.09
CA PHE A 128 -0.30 8.03 -2.01
C PHE A 128 0.64 6.86 -2.34
N CYS A 129 0.59 6.32 -3.55
CA CYS A 129 1.46 5.21 -3.96
C CYS A 129 2.93 5.62 -4.06
N LEU A 130 3.21 6.84 -4.51
CA LEU A 130 4.57 7.37 -4.54
C LEU A 130 5.12 7.52 -3.12
N TYR A 131 4.30 8.11 -2.24
CA TYR A 131 4.61 8.34 -0.84
C TYR A 131 4.83 7.03 -0.06
N ASN A 132 3.89 6.09 -0.17
CA ASN A 132 3.93 4.81 0.52
C ASN A 132 5.09 3.94 0.02
N GLY A 133 5.28 3.85 -1.31
CA GLY A 133 6.36 3.07 -1.90
C GLY A 133 7.74 3.53 -1.43
N TYR A 134 7.98 4.84 -1.44
CA TYR A 134 9.23 5.41 -0.92
C TYR A 134 9.37 5.16 0.58
N MET A 135 8.37 5.56 1.39
CA MET A 135 8.46 5.50 2.86
C MET A 135 8.76 4.07 3.36
N GLN A 136 8.01 3.08 2.88
CA GLN A 136 8.11 1.71 3.37
C GLN A 136 9.44 1.06 2.99
N VAL A 137 9.81 1.12 1.71
CA VAL A 137 11.00 0.42 1.25
C VAL A 137 12.26 1.16 1.59
N ARG A 138 12.26 2.51 1.63
CA ARG A 138 13.41 3.27 2.13
C ARG A 138 13.72 2.92 3.59
N TYR A 139 12.70 2.81 4.44
CA TYR A 139 12.89 2.38 5.82
C TYR A 139 13.45 0.95 5.90
N LEU A 140 12.87 0.01 5.15
CA LEU A 140 13.33 -1.39 5.15
C LEU A 140 14.72 -1.58 4.56
N SER A 141 15.10 -0.82 3.53
CA SER A 141 16.39 -0.98 2.87
C SER A 141 17.54 -0.27 3.59
N HIS A 142 17.28 0.77 4.41
CA HIS A 142 18.35 1.55 5.05
C HIS A 142 18.33 1.58 6.57
N TYR A 143 17.17 1.50 7.23
CA TYR A 143 17.07 1.80 8.67
C TYR A 143 16.51 0.65 9.53
N ALA A 144 15.77 -0.28 8.92
CA ALA A 144 15.11 -1.35 9.66
C ALA A 144 16.12 -2.38 10.18
N ASP A 145 16.28 -2.41 11.51
CA ASP A 145 17.17 -3.37 12.18
C ASP A 145 16.45 -4.46 13.00
N TYR A 146 16.28 -5.66 12.49
CA TYR A 146 15.58 -6.71 13.25
C TYR A 146 16.54 -7.55 14.11
N PRO A 147 16.10 -8.03 15.29
CA PRO A 147 16.89 -8.95 16.09
C PRO A 147 17.27 -10.22 15.32
N PRO A 148 18.35 -10.91 15.72
CA PRO A 148 18.64 -12.25 15.22
C PRO A 148 17.43 -13.18 15.39
N HIS A 149 17.22 -14.07 14.42
CA HIS A 149 16.08 -15.00 14.40
C HIS A 149 14.68 -14.35 14.38
N TRP A 150 14.56 -13.06 14.01
CA TRP A 150 13.24 -12.41 13.93
C TRP A 150 12.24 -13.14 13.01
N VAL A 151 12.73 -13.82 11.96
CA VAL A 151 11.86 -14.60 11.06
C VAL A 151 11.15 -15.78 11.72
N THR A 152 11.72 -16.33 12.80
CA THR A 152 11.10 -17.41 13.58
C THR A 152 10.29 -16.86 14.77
N HIS A 153 10.32 -15.54 15.00
CA HIS A 153 9.56 -14.93 16.07
C HIS A 153 8.05 -15.05 15.79
N PRO A 154 7.21 -15.42 16.78
CA PRO A 154 5.78 -15.64 16.57
C PRO A 154 5.06 -14.47 15.91
N LEU A 155 5.44 -13.23 16.24
CA LEU A 155 4.85 -12.03 15.64
C LEU A 155 5.17 -11.88 14.15
N PHE A 156 6.38 -12.25 13.71
CA PHE A 156 6.75 -12.19 12.30
C PHE A 156 5.99 -13.26 11.50
N ILE A 157 5.88 -14.47 12.06
CA ILE A 157 5.12 -15.57 11.45
C ILE A 157 3.65 -15.18 11.36
N LEU A 158 3.04 -14.73 12.45
CA LEU A 158 1.64 -14.31 12.49
C LEU A 158 1.39 -13.17 11.50
N GLY A 159 2.26 -12.14 11.46
CA GLY A 159 2.15 -11.04 10.51
C GLY A 159 2.23 -11.50 9.05
N SER A 160 3.13 -12.45 8.75
CA SER A 160 3.30 -13.01 7.41
C SER A 160 2.10 -13.87 6.99
N VAL A 161 1.55 -14.68 7.89
CA VAL A 161 0.33 -15.47 7.64
C VAL A 161 -0.87 -14.56 7.40
N LEU A 162 -1.05 -13.54 8.24
CA LEU A 162 -2.14 -12.57 8.09
C LEU A 162 -2.03 -11.80 6.76
N TRP A 163 -0.81 -11.42 6.37
CA TRP A 163 -0.56 -10.82 5.07
C TRP A 163 -0.95 -11.76 3.92
N LEU A 164 -0.52 -13.02 3.97
CA LEU A 164 -0.78 -13.98 2.90
C LEU A 164 -2.28 -14.27 2.76
N VAL A 165 -2.97 -14.52 3.89
CA VAL A 165 -4.43 -14.73 3.91
C VAL A 165 -5.15 -13.50 3.36
N GLY A 166 -4.79 -12.30 3.81
CA GLY A 166 -5.37 -11.05 3.32
C GLY A 166 -5.17 -10.85 1.82
N TRP A 167 -3.96 -11.12 1.30
CA TRP A 167 -3.65 -11.00 -0.12
C TRP A 167 -4.41 -12.03 -0.97
N LEU A 168 -4.50 -13.29 -0.52
CA LEU A 168 -5.28 -14.33 -1.21
C LEU A 168 -6.78 -14.02 -1.23
N LEU A 169 -7.32 -13.52 -0.12
CA LEU A 169 -8.72 -13.08 -0.05
C LEU A 169 -8.99 -11.88 -0.96
N ASN A 170 -8.04 -10.94 -1.07
CA ASN A 170 -8.12 -9.82 -2.00
C ASN A 170 -8.15 -10.31 -3.46
N LEU A 171 -7.26 -11.22 -3.82
CA LEU A 171 -7.21 -11.86 -5.13
C LEU A 171 -8.51 -12.57 -5.48
N HIS A 172 -9.04 -13.36 -4.54
CA HIS A 172 -10.28 -14.09 -4.71
C HIS A 172 -11.47 -13.15 -4.90
N SER A 173 -11.55 -12.09 -4.08
CA SER A 173 -12.60 -11.08 -4.16
C SER A 173 -12.58 -10.34 -5.50
N ASP A 174 -11.40 -9.92 -5.96
CA ASP A 174 -11.23 -9.31 -7.27
C ASP A 174 -11.66 -10.27 -8.38
N HIS A 175 -11.31 -11.55 -8.28
CA HIS A 175 -11.73 -12.57 -9.25
C HIS A 175 -13.25 -12.71 -9.32
N ILE A 176 -13.94 -12.76 -8.18
CA ILE A 176 -15.40 -12.79 -8.14
C ILE A 176 -15.98 -11.53 -8.80
N LEU A 177 -15.57 -10.34 -8.36
CA LEU A 177 -16.11 -9.06 -8.84
C LEU A 177 -15.96 -8.88 -10.36
N ARG A 178 -14.82 -9.31 -10.92
CA ARG A 178 -14.57 -9.25 -12.37
C ARG A 178 -15.43 -10.25 -13.15
N ASN A 179 -15.73 -11.41 -12.58
CA ASN A 179 -16.53 -12.44 -13.24
C ASN A 179 -18.05 -12.25 -13.07
N LEU A 180 -18.49 -11.33 -12.21
CA LEU A 180 -19.88 -10.88 -12.23
C LEU A 180 -20.26 -10.20 -13.55
N ARG A 181 -19.30 -9.57 -14.24
CA ARG A 181 -19.51 -8.93 -15.55
C ARG A 181 -19.03 -9.86 -16.66
N LYS A 182 -19.91 -10.13 -17.64
CA LYS A 182 -19.46 -10.69 -18.92
C LYS A 182 -18.64 -9.63 -19.67
N PRO A 183 -17.69 -10.02 -20.55
CA PRO A 183 -16.97 -9.06 -21.39
C PRO A 183 -17.96 -8.15 -22.15
N GLY A 184 -17.82 -6.83 -21.99
CA GLY A 184 -18.70 -5.83 -22.62
C GLY A 184 -19.89 -5.35 -21.76
N GLU A 185 -20.22 -6.02 -20.65
CA GLU A 185 -21.28 -5.57 -19.75
C GLU A 185 -20.83 -4.40 -18.84
N THR A 186 -21.63 -3.35 -18.76
CA THR A 186 -21.40 -2.16 -17.91
C THR A 186 -22.32 -2.11 -16.67
N GLY A 187 -23.33 -2.98 -16.60
CA GLY A 187 -24.31 -3.03 -15.51
C GLY A 187 -23.71 -3.46 -14.17
N TYR A 188 -24.18 -2.85 -13.07
CA TYR A 188 -23.82 -3.27 -11.73
C TYR A 188 -24.59 -4.52 -11.34
N LYS A 189 -23.91 -5.58 -10.87
CA LYS A 189 -24.52 -6.78 -10.31
C LYS A 189 -24.09 -6.95 -8.86
N ILE A 190 -25.04 -7.31 -8.00
CA ILE A 190 -24.77 -7.60 -6.59
C ILE A 190 -24.16 -9.01 -6.51
N PRO A 191 -22.97 -9.19 -5.92
CA PRO A 191 -22.43 -10.53 -5.64
C PRO A 191 -23.41 -11.28 -4.72
N ARG A 192 -23.91 -12.44 -5.16
CA ARG A 192 -24.64 -13.38 -4.31
C ARG A 192 -23.88 -14.69 -4.29
N GLY A 193 -23.43 -15.11 -3.10
CA GLY A 193 -22.70 -16.37 -2.88
C GLY A 193 -21.36 -16.18 -2.17
N THR A 194 -21.30 -16.69 -0.93
CA THR A 194 -20.11 -16.99 -0.10
C THR A 194 -19.14 -15.85 0.26
N LEU A 195 -18.87 -15.71 1.57
CA LEU A 195 -17.90 -14.81 2.23
C LEU A 195 -18.02 -13.30 2.02
N PHE A 196 -18.90 -12.80 1.15
CA PHE A 196 -19.05 -11.35 0.91
C PHE A 196 -19.64 -10.55 2.09
N GLN A 197 -20.09 -11.24 3.16
CA GLN A 197 -20.76 -10.63 4.31
C GLN A 197 -19.87 -10.54 5.56
N MET A 198 -18.63 -11.02 5.51
CA MET A 198 -17.72 -10.98 6.66
C MET A 198 -16.29 -10.76 6.18
N LEU A 199 -15.64 -9.72 6.71
CA LEU A 199 -14.23 -9.31 6.50
C LEU A 199 -13.92 -8.47 5.26
N LEU A 200 -14.56 -7.30 5.15
CA LEU A 200 -14.07 -6.22 4.28
C LEU A 200 -13.91 -4.94 5.12
N SER A 201 -12.71 -4.69 5.66
CA SER A 201 -12.21 -3.33 6.00
C SER A 201 -10.90 -3.24 6.79
N VAL A 202 -10.25 -4.35 7.17
CA VAL A 202 -8.95 -4.26 7.86
C VAL A 202 -8.02 -5.28 7.25
N PHE A 203 -7.16 -4.91 6.32
CA PHE A 203 -5.86 -5.58 6.08
C PHE A 203 -5.12 -4.89 4.93
N LEU A 204 -4.66 -3.67 5.16
CA LEU A 204 -3.53 -3.11 4.43
C LEU A 204 -2.84 -1.99 5.22
N SER A 205 -2.45 -2.25 6.48
CA SER A 205 -1.61 -1.31 7.24
C SER A 205 -0.73 -1.96 8.33
N CYS A 206 -1.04 -3.18 8.80
CA CYS A 206 -0.39 -3.72 10.00
C CYS A 206 0.89 -4.56 9.79
N VAL A 207 1.42 -4.71 8.57
CA VAL A 207 2.68 -5.47 8.37
C VAL A 207 3.92 -4.58 8.46
N PHE A 208 3.77 -3.26 8.29
CA PHE A 208 4.93 -2.34 8.24
C PHE A 208 5.09 -1.46 9.49
N CYS A 209 4.13 -1.48 10.42
CA CYS A 209 4.25 -0.81 11.73
C CYS A 209 4.80 -1.74 12.83
N GLY A 210 5.65 -2.71 12.47
CA GLY A 210 6.13 -3.73 13.41
C GLY A 210 7.20 -3.26 14.39
N LYS A 211 7.81 -2.07 14.19
CA LYS A 211 8.98 -1.66 14.98
C LYS A 211 8.79 -0.46 15.90
N LYS A 212 7.82 0.42 15.65
CA LYS A 212 7.60 1.59 16.50
C LYS A 212 6.61 1.38 17.65
N VAL A 213 5.67 0.44 17.53
CA VAL A 213 4.74 0.09 18.61
C VAL A 213 5.47 -0.57 19.80
N PHE A 214 6.63 -1.21 19.57
CA PHE A 214 7.41 -1.88 20.64
C PHE A 214 8.57 -1.05 21.20
N ARG A 215 8.87 0.14 20.65
CA ARG A 215 9.93 0.99 21.20
C ARG A 215 9.55 1.59 22.57
N GLY A 216 8.28 1.50 22.96
CA GLY A 216 7.76 1.97 24.25
C GLY A 216 7.65 0.91 25.36
N SER A 217 8.20 -0.31 25.20
CA SER A 217 7.99 -1.39 26.19
C SER A 217 9.20 -2.29 26.45
N ILE A 218 10.42 -1.86 26.10
CA ILE A 218 11.63 -2.54 26.56
C ILE A 218 12.33 -1.60 27.54
N PRO A 219 12.19 -1.81 28.86
CA PRO A 219 13.10 -1.21 29.82
C PRO A 219 14.50 -1.63 29.43
N GLN A 220 15.38 -0.64 29.23
CA GLN A 220 16.81 -0.89 29.15
C GLN A 220 17.25 -1.49 30.49
N ILE A 221 17.55 -2.78 30.50
CA ILE A 221 18.41 -3.43 31.49
C ILE A 221 19.43 -4.24 30.67
#